data_AF-A0A7W4WC64-F1
#
_entry.id   AF-A0A7W4WC64-F1
#
_cell.length_a   1.000
_cell.length_b   1.000
_cell.length_c   1.000
_cell.angle_alpha   90.00
_cell.angle_beta   90.00
_cell.angle_gamma   90.00
#
_symmetry.space_group_name_H-M   'P 1'
#
loop_
_entity.id
_entity.type
_entity.pdbx_description
1 polymer ?
#
loop_
_entity_poly.entity_id
_entity_poly.type
_entity_poly.pdbx_seq_one_letter_code
_entity_poly.pdbx_strand_id
1 'polypeptide(L)'
;MSFNRAFSALLFGATIAVPTHASDFAKLDKALPTEVDVVSIAPVFDFDTDGCLPSAGISRDGQQNGGLKPTGSITGDCRSGNFLDTSNTVHRYVCTESGGATYCGHFYALYFEKDQILDGIKSGHRHDWEYVAVWTTNGMVTHGSYSAHGELTTAPAFQLPFENGHLKIVYHKDGIGTHALRFAKDNEYAENPYGAFVTPEIVSWYQFYGDGLDNREMRNRLNGFDYGSANLPVRNSSFLRDINRYRPSGYPEVNEYVQLVNNASDLCLDITSGTMESGTDVHQWYCNGSNWQKWSYDADTGEIRSKHDSDYCLDNGGVFENGANLIIWACNGNDHQRFTLNDNGSIAMRAAAQQVIDGYGTYPGDNVGTWSDWGGSNQRWTMVP
;
A
#
# COMPACT_ATOMS: atom_id res chain seq x y z
N MET A 1 11.08 -5.24 79.00
CA MET A 1 10.26 -5.15 77.77
C MET A 1 10.71 -3.89 77.03
N SER A 2 11.58 -4.05 76.03
CA SER A 2 12.14 -2.93 75.26
C SER A 2 11.58 -3.01 73.84
N PHE A 3 10.95 -1.93 73.37
CA PHE A 3 10.41 -1.78 72.04
C PHE A 3 11.53 -1.33 71.08
N ASN A 4 11.89 -2.17 70.10
CA ASN A 4 12.69 -1.75 68.95
C ASN A 4 11.76 -1.45 67.77
N ARG A 5 11.73 -0.17 67.35
CA ARG A 5 11.09 0.27 66.09
C ARG A 5 12.08 0.03 64.95
N ALA A 6 11.72 -0.85 64.02
CA ALA A 6 12.45 -1.00 62.76
C ALA A 6 12.01 0.09 61.78
N PHE A 7 12.96 0.87 61.28
CA PHE A 7 12.79 1.78 60.14
C PHE A 7 12.86 0.97 58.85
N SER A 8 11.76 0.87 58.11
CA SER A 8 11.79 0.42 56.71
C SER A 8 12.30 1.55 55.82
N ALA A 9 13.50 1.39 55.27
CA ALA A 9 13.99 2.23 54.19
C ALA A 9 13.30 1.81 52.87
N LEU A 10 12.47 2.69 52.30
CA LEU A 10 11.99 2.54 50.93
C LEU A 10 13.18 2.77 49.98
N LEU A 11 13.67 1.72 49.34
CA LEU A 11 14.47 1.85 48.13
C LEU A 11 13.56 2.33 47.01
N PHE A 12 13.66 3.61 46.65
CA PHE A 12 13.21 4.08 45.34
C PHE A 12 14.15 3.50 44.29
N GLY A 13 13.73 2.40 43.67
CA GLY A 13 14.35 1.92 42.44
C GLY A 13 14.14 2.98 41.36
N ALA A 14 15.19 3.72 41.03
CA ALA A 14 15.19 4.58 39.87
C ALA A 14 15.13 3.66 38.64
N THR A 15 13.94 3.52 38.04
CA THR A 15 13.80 3.01 36.69
C THR A 15 14.51 3.99 35.77
N ILE A 16 15.71 3.62 35.32
CA ILE A 16 16.34 4.27 34.19
C ILE A 16 15.42 3.99 33.00
N ALA A 17 14.61 4.98 32.62
CA ALA A 17 13.95 4.97 31.33
C ALA A 17 15.06 5.07 30.29
N VAL A 18 15.46 3.92 29.75
CA VAL A 18 16.18 3.88 28.47
C VAL A 18 15.23 4.56 27.47
N PRO A 19 15.68 5.55 26.68
CA PRO A 19 14.83 6.05 25.61
C PRO A 19 14.64 4.88 24.64
N THR A 20 13.51 4.19 24.75
CA THR A 20 13.06 3.27 23.73
C THR A 20 12.90 4.11 22.47
N HIS A 21 13.70 3.84 21.45
CA HIS A 21 13.54 4.41 20.12
C HIS A 21 12.06 4.24 19.74
N ALA A 22 11.28 5.31 19.79
CA ALA A 22 9.81 5.27 19.75
C ALA A 22 9.24 4.89 18.37
N SER A 23 10.07 4.27 17.53
CA SER A 23 9.85 4.00 16.11
C SER A 23 10.38 2.63 15.64
N ASP A 24 11.08 1.87 16.50
CA ASP A 24 11.48 0.48 16.18
C ASP A 24 10.34 -0.48 16.55
N PHE A 25 9.43 -0.70 15.60
CA PHE A 25 8.39 -1.72 15.74
C PHE A 25 8.96 -3.10 15.44
N ALA A 26 8.53 -4.11 16.20
CA ALA A 26 8.79 -5.49 15.82
C ALA A 26 8.17 -5.80 14.46
N LYS A 27 8.87 -6.58 13.63
CA LYS A 27 8.34 -6.99 12.33
C LYS A 27 7.00 -7.72 12.47
N LEU A 28 6.19 -7.55 11.44
CA LEU A 28 5.01 -8.37 11.19
C LEU A 28 5.42 -9.76 10.71
N ASP A 29 4.55 -10.73 10.94
CA ASP A 29 4.79 -12.12 10.55
C ASP A 29 4.72 -12.26 9.03
N LYS A 30 5.55 -13.17 8.49
CA LYS A 30 5.55 -13.48 7.05
C LYS A 30 4.13 -13.80 6.58
N ALA A 31 3.71 -13.14 5.51
CA ALA A 31 2.42 -13.33 4.89
C ALA A 31 2.56 -13.30 3.37
N LEU A 32 2.22 -14.39 2.68
CA LEU A 32 2.51 -14.57 1.25
C LEU A 32 1.24 -14.94 0.50
N PRO A 33 0.98 -14.37 -0.68
CA PRO A 33 -0.20 -14.76 -1.46
C PRO A 33 -0.11 -16.22 -1.91
N THR A 34 -1.25 -16.84 -2.17
CA THR A 34 -1.34 -18.27 -2.51
C THR A 34 -1.16 -18.53 -4.01
N GLU A 35 -1.41 -17.52 -4.85
CA GLU A 35 -1.50 -17.65 -6.30
C GLU A 35 -0.17 -17.42 -7.02
N VAL A 36 0.80 -16.77 -6.36
CA VAL A 36 2.09 -16.41 -6.96
C VAL A 36 3.24 -16.69 -5.99
N ASP A 37 4.34 -17.22 -6.50
CA ASP A 37 5.57 -17.41 -5.71
C ASP A 37 6.36 -16.10 -5.65
N VAL A 38 6.02 -15.28 -4.66
CA VAL A 38 6.66 -13.96 -4.46
C VAL A 38 8.04 -14.08 -3.85
N VAL A 39 8.34 -15.17 -3.14
CA VAL A 39 9.62 -15.32 -2.45
C VAL A 39 10.70 -15.58 -3.49
N SER A 40 10.47 -16.49 -4.43
CA SER A 40 11.46 -16.85 -5.46
C SER A 40 11.86 -15.69 -6.38
N ILE A 41 10.97 -14.71 -6.55
CA ILE A 41 11.20 -13.54 -7.42
C ILE A 41 11.52 -12.26 -6.63
N ALA A 42 11.50 -12.31 -5.30
CA ALA A 42 11.71 -11.12 -4.48
C ALA A 42 13.08 -10.50 -4.75
N PRO A 43 13.20 -9.17 -4.83
CA PRO A 43 14.49 -8.53 -4.85
C PRO A 43 15.22 -8.72 -3.51
N VAL A 44 16.55 -8.73 -3.58
CA VAL A 44 17.44 -8.68 -2.42
C VAL A 44 18.13 -7.31 -2.39
N PHE A 45 18.27 -6.77 -1.20
CA PHE A 45 18.66 -5.39 -0.99
C PHE A 45 19.99 -5.29 -0.27
N ASP A 46 20.77 -4.30 -0.69
CA ASP A 46 21.79 -3.70 0.15
C ASP A 46 21.42 -2.25 0.49
N PHE A 47 22.01 -1.75 1.57
CA PHE A 47 21.77 -0.43 2.11
C PHE A 47 23.12 0.23 2.37
N ASP A 48 23.47 1.17 1.50
CA ASP A 48 24.74 1.91 1.58
C ASP A 48 24.85 2.61 2.95
N THR A 49 26.07 2.96 3.33
CA THR A 49 26.36 3.56 4.66
C THR A 49 25.81 4.99 4.85
N ASP A 50 25.15 5.55 3.85
CA ASP A 50 24.81 6.98 3.76
C ASP A 50 23.34 7.31 4.07
N GLY A 51 22.51 6.33 4.43
CA GLY A 51 21.10 6.52 4.78
C GLY A 51 20.61 5.78 6.02
N CYS A 52 19.30 5.73 6.20
CA CYS A 52 18.66 4.86 7.19
C CYS A 52 18.63 3.41 6.72
N LEU A 53 18.54 2.47 7.67
CA LEU A 53 18.16 1.09 7.38
C LEU A 53 16.63 0.96 7.39
N PRO A 54 16.06 -0.07 6.74
CA PRO A 54 14.62 -0.27 6.72
C PRO A 54 14.03 -0.40 8.13
N SER A 55 12.79 0.04 8.28
CA SER A 55 11.95 -0.14 9.47
C SER A 55 10.54 -0.56 9.04
N ALA A 56 9.67 -0.87 10.00
CA ALA A 56 8.27 -1.16 9.75
C ALA A 56 7.44 0.13 9.77
N GLY A 57 6.78 0.45 8.67
CA GLY A 57 5.93 1.65 8.57
C GLY A 57 4.67 1.61 9.44
N ILE A 58 4.28 0.42 9.91
CA ILE A 58 3.14 0.14 10.77
C ILE A 58 3.51 -0.95 11.77
N SER A 59 3.07 -0.81 13.02
CA SER A 59 3.31 -1.79 14.07
C SER A 59 2.37 -2.99 14.00
N ARG A 60 2.66 -4.01 14.81
CA ARG A 60 1.77 -5.18 15.00
C ARG A 60 0.39 -4.80 15.53
N ASP A 61 0.28 -3.78 16.36
CA ASP A 61 -0.99 -3.27 16.89
C ASP A 61 -1.62 -2.15 16.02
N GLY A 62 -1.10 -1.95 14.80
CA GLY A 62 -1.71 -1.07 13.80
C GLY A 62 -1.49 0.43 14.05
N GLN A 63 -0.41 0.81 14.73
CA GLN A 63 0.04 2.20 14.88
C GLN A 63 0.95 2.60 13.71
N GLN A 64 0.81 3.85 13.26
CA GLN A 64 1.71 4.40 12.26
C GLN A 64 3.11 4.62 12.87
N ASN A 65 4.15 4.29 12.12
CA ASN A 65 5.50 4.64 12.52
C ASN A 65 5.69 6.16 12.47
N GLY A 66 6.04 6.76 13.62
CA GLY A 66 6.22 8.19 13.76
C GLY A 66 7.41 8.76 12.97
N GLY A 67 8.32 7.92 12.49
CA GLY A 67 9.53 8.29 11.78
C GLY A 67 10.47 9.17 12.59
N LEU A 68 11.51 9.69 11.95
CA LEU A 68 12.49 10.59 12.55
C LEU A 68 12.42 11.99 11.94
N LYS A 69 12.76 13.00 12.75
CA LYS A 69 12.98 14.34 12.21
C LYS A 69 14.24 14.29 11.33
N PRO A 70 14.23 14.89 10.12
CA PRO A 70 15.40 14.93 9.25
C PRO A 70 16.39 15.99 9.75
N THR A 71 16.94 15.77 10.94
CA THR A 71 17.88 16.62 11.67
C THR A 71 18.94 15.76 12.34
N GLY A 72 20.07 16.35 12.74
CA GLY A 72 21.19 15.59 13.30
C GLY A 72 21.99 14.93 12.18
N SER A 73 22.62 13.78 12.45
CA SER A 73 23.31 13.02 11.41
C SER A 73 22.33 12.31 10.49
N ILE A 74 22.66 12.20 9.20
CA ILE A 74 21.90 11.48 8.17
C ILE A 74 21.57 10.04 8.59
N THR A 75 22.53 9.35 9.21
CA THR A 75 22.39 7.98 9.72
C THR A 75 22.01 7.90 11.21
N GLY A 76 21.81 9.05 11.86
CA GLY A 76 21.53 9.13 13.29
C GLY A 76 20.20 8.49 13.64
N ASP A 77 20.23 7.61 14.64
CA ASP A 77 19.08 6.94 15.26
C ASP A 77 18.24 6.01 14.36
N CYS A 78 18.68 5.71 13.12
CA CYS A 78 17.94 4.86 12.17
C CYS A 78 18.78 3.75 11.50
N ARG A 79 19.88 3.32 12.13
CA ARG A 79 20.74 2.23 11.62
C ARG A 79 20.89 1.10 12.62
N SER A 80 19.77 0.56 13.10
CA SER A 80 19.81 -0.57 14.03
C SER A 80 20.48 -1.79 13.40
N GLY A 81 21.41 -2.41 14.14
CA GLY A 81 22.12 -3.61 13.69
C GLY A 81 21.22 -4.83 13.44
N ASN A 82 20.03 -4.85 14.06
CA ASN A 82 19.06 -5.93 13.94
C ASN A 82 17.82 -5.54 13.11
N PHE A 83 17.95 -4.64 12.13
CA PHE A 83 16.80 -4.11 11.39
C PHE A 83 15.89 -5.16 10.74
N LEU A 84 16.37 -6.36 10.44
CA LEU A 84 15.53 -7.48 9.95
C LEU A 84 14.49 -7.97 10.97
N ASP A 85 14.66 -7.66 12.26
CA ASP A 85 13.68 -7.92 13.31
C ASP A 85 12.68 -6.76 13.48
N THR A 86 12.96 -5.60 12.87
CA THR A 86 12.17 -4.38 13.01
C THR A 86 11.67 -3.79 11.69
N SER A 87 11.73 -4.58 10.61
CA SER A 87 11.33 -4.14 9.27
C SER A 87 10.57 -5.21 8.51
N ASN A 88 9.81 -4.74 7.53
CA ASN A 88 9.07 -5.57 6.61
C ASN A 88 9.21 -5.05 5.18
N THR A 89 9.05 -5.94 4.21
CA THR A 89 8.81 -5.59 2.81
C THR A 89 7.32 -5.72 2.53
N VAL A 90 6.64 -4.62 2.26
CA VAL A 90 5.21 -4.64 1.94
C VAL A 90 5.06 -4.97 0.46
N HIS A 91 4.37 -6.08 0.17
CA HIS A 91 4.21 -6.62 -1.17
C HIS A 91 2.79 -6.45 -1.71
N ARG A 92 2.63 -6.06 -2.97
CA ARG A 92 1.36 -6.13 -3.70
C ARG A 92 1.62 -6.47 -5.16
N TYR A 93 0.71 -7.19 -5.81
CA TYR A 93 0.87 -7.59 -7.20
C TYR A 93 -0.46 -7.60 -7.93
N VAL A 94 -0.43 -7.53 -9.25
CA VAL A 94 -1.60 -7.78 -10.09
C VAL A 94 -1.15 -8.53 -11.33
N CYS A 95 -1.99 -9.43 -11.80
CA CYS A 95 -1.74 -10.24 -12.98
C CYS A 95 -2.85 -10.05 -14.01
N THR A 96 -2.52 -10.25 -15.28
CA THR A 96 -3.48 -10.31 -16.38
C THR A 96 -3.09 -11.41 -17.36
N GLU A 97 -4.08 -12.01 -17.99
CA GLU A 97 -3.92 -13.04 -19.01
C GLU A 97 -4.02 -12.40 -20.40
N SER A 98 -3.01 -12.60 -21.25
CA SER A 98 -3.04 -12.11 -22.62
C SER A 98 -2.27 -13.05 -23.54
N GLY A 99 -2.86 -13.40 -24.69
CA GLY A 99 -2.20 -14.27 -25.67
C GLY A 99 -1.79 -15.66 -25.13
N GLY A 100 -2.46 -16.16 -24.09
CA GLY A 100 -2.12 -17.43 -23.44
C GLY A 100 -0.94 -17.38 -22.48
N ALA A 101 -0.50 -16.18 -22.08
CA ALA A 101 0.51 -15.99 -21.05
C ALA A 101 -0.03 -15.11 -19.91
N THR A 102 0.44 -15.41 -18.70
CA THR A 102 0.18 -14.61 -17.50
C THR A 102 1.26 -13.55 -17.36
N TYR A 103 0.87 -12.28 -17.33
CA TYR A 103 1.76 -11.16 -17.07
C TYR A 103 1.46 -10.63 -15.68
N CYS A 104 2.47 -10.50 -14.82
CA CYS A 104 2.31 -9.91 -13.50
C CYS A 104 3.29 -8.78 -13.26
N GLY A 105 2.84 -7.75 -12.55
CA GLY A 105 3.71 -6.76 -11.91
C GLY A 105 3.61 -6.92 -10.40
N HIS A 106 4.76 -6.85 -9.73
CA HIS A 106 4.88 -7.01 -8.28
C HIS A 106 5.63 -5.81 -7.71
N PHE A 107 5.05 -5.10 -6.73
CA PHE A 107 5.74 -4.06 -5.98
C PHE A 107 6.22 -4.62 -4.64
N TYR A 108 7.49 -4.33 -4.30
CA TYR A 108 8.12 -4.64 -3.02
C TYR A 108 8.57 -3.32 -2.39
N ALA A 109 7.84 -2.84 -1.39
CA ALA A 109 8.05 -1.53 -0.78
C ALA A 109 8.76 -1.65 0.57
N LEU A 110 9.71 -0.74 0.82
CA LEU A 110 10.47 -0.58 2.06
C LEU A 110 10.22 0.79 2.64
N TYR A 111 10.10 0.84 3.97
CA TYR A 111 9.95 2.09 4.71
C TYR A 111 11.26 2.46 5.40
N PHE A 112 11.60 3.74 5.36
CA PHE A 112 12.67 4.31 6.18
C PHE A 112 12.12 5.47 7.00
N GLU A 113 12.68 5.68 8.19
CA GLU A 113 12.09 6.61 9.15
C GLU A 113 12.26 8.09 8.76
N LYS A 114 13.26 8.38 7.92
CA LYS A 114 13.54 9.69 7.33
C LYS A 114 14.35 9.53 6.05
N ASP A 115 14.24 10.53 5.20
CA ASP A 115 15.17 10.79 4.11
C ASP A 115 15.83 12.15 4.37
N GLN A 116 17.13 12.15 4.63
CA GLN A 116 17.87 13.34 4.97
C GLN A 116 19.02 13.57 3.99
N ILE A 117 19.22 14.82 3.57
CA ILE A 117 20.18 15.16 2.51
C ILE A 117 21.52 15.61 3.08
N LEU A 118 21.52 16.40 4.16
CA LEU A 118 22.72 17.03 4.74
C LEU A 118 22.80 16.79 6.25
N ASP A 119 24.01 16.53 6.74
CA ASP A 119 24.28 16.41 8.18
C ASP A 119 24.10 17.74 8.92
N GLY A 120 23.54 17.65 10.13
CA GLY A 120 23.47 18.76 11.08
C GLY A 120 22.47 19.87 10.74
N ILE A 121 21.83 19.81 9.57
CA ILE A 121 20.88 20.82 9.07
C ILE A 121 19.58 20.14 8.65
N LYS A 122 18.44 20.75 8.97
CA LYS A 122 17.14 20.25 8.51
C LYS A 122 17.08 20.24 6.97
N SER A 123 17.06 19.06 6.38
CA SER A 123 17.05 18.85 4.92
C SER A 123 16.42 17.50 4.58
N GLY A 124 15.65 17.41 3.49
CA GLY A 124 14.83 16.23 3.20
C GLY A 124 13.52 16.19 4.01
N HIS A 125 13.00 15.00 4.28
CA HIS A 125 11.71 14.79 4.94
C HIS A 125 11.71 13.66 5.97
N ARG A 126 10.76 13.74 6.90
CA ARG A 126 10.40 12.62 7.76
C ARG A 126 9.70 11.57 6.90
N HIS A 127 9.93 10.30 7.21
CA HIS A 127 9.46 9.15 6.44
C HIS A 127 10.11 9.05 5.08
N ASP A 128 10.23 7.82 4.60
CA ASP A 128 10.59 7.51 3.24
C ASP A 128 9.94 6.18 2.85
N TRP A 129 9.50 6.08 1.61
CA TRP A 129 8.96 4.86 1.03
C TRP A 129 9.56 4.68 -0.35
N GLU A 130 10.37 3.65 -0.50
CA GLU A 130 10.95 3.25 -1.77
C GLU A 130 10.48 1.86 -2.15
N TYR A 131 10.51 1.52 -3.44
CA TYR A 131 10.01 0.25 -3.92
C TYR A 131 10.67 -0.23 -5.21
N VAL A 132 10.63 -1.54 -5.36
CA VAL A 132 11.09 -2.25 -6.56
C VAL A 132 9.88 -2.85 -7.24
N ALA A 133 9.79 -2.69 -8.56
CA ALA A 133 8.86 -3.45 -9.38
C ALA A 133 9.57 -4.66 -10.00
N VAL A 134 9.01 -5.86 -9.83
CA VAL A 134 9.44 -7.06 -10.54
C VAL A 134 8.34 -7.45 -11.52
N TRP A 135 8.72 -7.68 -12.77
CA TRP A 135 7.78 -8.00 -13.84
C TRP A 135 8.00 -9.43 -14.28
N THR A 136 6.94 -10.22 -14.31
CA THR A 136 7.01 -11.64 -14.67
C THR A 136 6.13 -11.97 -15.87
N THR A 137 6.55 -12.97 -16.64
CA THR A 137 5.72 -13.63 -17.65
C THR A 137 5.74 -15.11 -17.35
N ASN A 138 4.57 -15.71 -17.11
CA ASN A 138 4.42 -17.09 -16.65
C ASN A 138 5.30 -17.40 -15.41
N GLY A 139 5.35 -16.46 -14.47
CA GLY A 139 6.14 -16.56 -13.23
C GLY A 139 7.65 -16.33 -13.39
N MET A 140 8.18 -16.21 -14.61
CA MET A 140 9.60 -15.92 -14.83
C MET A 140 9.85 -14.43 -14.87
N VAL A 141 10.86 -13.95 -14.13
CA VAL A 141 11.27 -12.53 -14.14
C VAL A 141 11.78 -12.14 -15.53
N THR A 142 11.16 -11.13 -16.15
CA THR A 142 11.56 -10.60 -17.45
C THR A 142 12.13 -9.19 -17.35
N HIS A 143 11.71 -8.41 -16.37
CA HIS A 143 12.19 -7.05 -16.11
C HIS A 143 12.23 -6.76 -14.61
N GLY A 144 13.07 -5.81 -14.24
CA GLY A 144 13.07 -5.19 -12.92
C GLY A 144 13.00 -3.67 -13.07
N SER A 145 12.46 -3.02 -12.05
CA SER A 145 12.46 -1.57 -11.92
C SER A 145 12.78 -1.16 -10.49
N TYR A 146 13.45 -0.02 -10.32
CA TYR A 146 13.68 0.59 -9.01
C TYR A 146 13.09 1.99 -8.97
N SER A 147 12.64 2.43 -7.78
CA SER A 147 12.18 3.80 -7.55
C SER A 147 13.32 4.76 -7.26
N ALA A 148 13.23 5.94 -7.87
CA ALA A 148 14.08 7.07 -7.58
C ALA A 148 13.28 8.35 -7.79
N HIS A 149 13.13 9.16 -6.74
CA HIS A 149 12.49 10.48 -6.78
C HIS A 149 11.06 10.47 -7.40
N GLY A 150 10.28 9.41 -7.14
CA GLY A 150 8.89 9.27 -7.62
C GLY A 150 8.72 8.67 -9.02
N GLU A 151 9.81 8.34 -9.70
CA GLU A 151 9.78 7.62 -10.99
C GLU A 151 10.35 6.20 -10.84
N LEU A 152 9.93 5.30 -11.73
CA LEU A 152 10.55 3.97 -11.87
C LEU A 152 11.49 3.92 -13.07
N THR A 153 12.71 3.44 -12.85
CA THR A 153 13.62 3.08 -13.95
C THR A 153 13.54 1.58 -14.22
N THR A 154 13.13 1.19 -15.43
CA THR A 154 12.89 -0.21 -15.82
C THR A 154 13.98 -0.71 -16.78
N ALA A 155 14.45 -1.93 -16.57
CA ALA A 155 15.36 -2.61 -17.50
C ALA A 155 15.04 -4.12 -17.62
N PRO A 156 15.38 -4.74 -18.76
CA PRO A 156 15.13 -6.17 -18.96
C PRO A 156 16.10 -7.01 -18.13
N ALA A 157 15.62 -8.15 -17.64
CA ALA A 157 16.33 -9.01 -16.68
C ALA A 157 17.73 -9.43 -17.15
N PHE A 158 17.95 -9.62 -18.45
CA PHE A 158 19.27 -10.00 -18.98
C PHE A 158 20.35 -8.91 -18.81
N GLN A 159 19.99 -7.68 -18.47
CA GLN A 159 20.91 -6.57 -18.18
C GLN A 159 21.07 -6.30 -16.68
N LEU A 160 20.34 -7.03 -15.84
CA LEU A 160 20.23 -6.73 -14.41
C LEU A 160 21.13 -7.63 -13.56
N PRO A 161 21.58 -7.13 -12.41
CA PRO A 161 22.36 -7.92 -11.46
C PRO A 161 21.45 -8.90 -10.71
N PHE A 162 21.84 -10.17 -10.67
CA PHE A 162 21.13 -11.21 -9.91
C PHE A 162 22.07 -11.95 -8.97
N GLU A 163 21.57 -12.31 -7.79
CA GLU A 163 22.21 -13.24 -6.85
C GLU A 163 21.24 -14.36 -6.52
N ASN A 164 21.61 -15.60 -6.80
CA ASN A 164 20.77 -16.78 -6.56
C ASN A 164 19.34 -16.68 -7.16
N GLY A 165 19.19 -15.98 -8.29
CA GLY A 165 17.89 -15.77 -8.94
C GLY A 165 17.11 -14.53 -8.47
N HIS A 166 17.63 -13.79 -7.49
CA HIS A 166 17.01 -12.57 -6.97
C HIS A 166 17.67 -11.31 -7.54
N LEU A 167 16.84 -10.34 -7.96
CA LEU A 167 17.31 -9.06 -8.45
C LEU A 167 18.03 -8.29 -7.33
N LYS A 168 19.26 -7.84 -7.57
CA LYS A 168 20.05 -7.07 -6.60
C LYS A 168 19.75 -5.57 -6.70
N ILE A 169 19.33 -4.98 -5.58
CA ILE A 169 18.97 -3.57 -5.47
C ILE A 169 19.77 -2.92 -4.34
N VAL A 170 20.10 -1.65 -4.49
CA VAL A 170 20.82 -0.88 -3.47
C VAL A 170 20.05 0.39 -3.16
N TYR A 171 19.79 0.64 -1.88
CA TYR A 171 19.35 1.94 -1.37
C TYR A 171 20.56 2.79 -1.05
N HIS A 172 20.62 3.98 -1.63
CA HIS A 172 21.77 4.88 -1.53
C HIS A 172 21.33 6.34 -1.57
N LYS A 173 22.25 7.23 -1.24
CA LYS A 173 22.04 8.66 -1.47
C LYS A 173 22.34 9.03 -2.93
N ASP A 174 21.41 9.71 -3.59
CA ASP A 174 21.58 10.14 -4.99
C ASP A 174 22.28 11.50 -5.10
N GLY A 175 23.61 11.50 -4.94
CA GLY A 175 24.44 12.69 -5.08
C GLY A 175 24.13 13.77 -4.02
N ILE A 176 23.65 14.94 -4.48
CA ILE A 176 23.25 16.06 -3.60
C ILE A 176 21.75 15.95 -3.23
N GLY A 177 21.03 15.00 -3.81
CA GLY A 177 19.59 14.81 -3.61
C GLY A 177 19.23 13.93 -2.40
N THR A 178 17.95 13.59 -2.37
CA THR A 178 17.31 12.58 -1.51
C THR A 178 17.82 11.16 -1.80
N HIS A 179 17.45 10.20 -0.97
CA HIS A 179 17.80 8.81 -1.22
C HIS A 179 16.99 8.24 -2.38
N ALA A 180 17.50 7.16 -2.95
CA ALA A 180 16.87 6.44 -4.04
C ALA A 180 17.33 4.98 -4.04
N LEU A 181 16.58 4.12 -4.73
CA LEU A 181 17.05 2.80 -5.10
C LEU A 181 17.83 2.87 -6.43
N ARG A 182 18.66 1.85 -6.66
CA ARG A 182 19.27 1.56 -7.96
C ARG A 182 19.52 0.07 -8.11
N PHE A 183 19.77 -0.37 -9.34
CA PHE A 183 20.38 -1.69 -9.55
C PHE A 183 21.79 -1.74 -8.96
N ALA A 184 22.15 -2.89 -8.39
CA ALA A 184 23.50 -3.13 -7.92
C ALA A 184 24.52 -3.10 -9.08
N LYS A 185 25.77 -2.75 -8.77
CA LYS A 185 26.91 -2.86 -9.68
C LYS A 185 27.43 -4.31 -9.68
N ASP A 186 28.13 -4.71 -10.75
CA ASP A 186 28.61 -6.09 -10.94
C ASP A 186 29.48 -6.62 -9.77
N ASN A 187 30.22 -5.75 -9.09
CA ASN A 187 31.12 -6.11 -7.98
C ASN A 187 30.71 -5.46 -6.66
N GLU A 188 29.41 -5.22 -6.46
CA GLU A 188 28.89 -4.61 -5.25
C GLU A 188 28.80 -5.62 -4.10
N TYR A 189 29.39 -5.24 -2.96
CA TYR A 189 29.35 -5.97 -1.71
C TYR A 189 28.40 -5.27 -0.76
N ALA A 190 27.68 -6.07 0.03
CA ALA A 190 26.71 -5.54 0.96
C ALA A 190 27.36 -4.77 2.12
N GLU A 191 27.00 -3.51 2.31
CA GLU A 191 27.53 -2.62 3.35
C GLU A 191 26.70 -2.64 4.65
N ASN A 192 25.53 -3.25 4.62
CA ASN A 192 24.67 -3.37 5.80
C ASN A 192 25.26 -4.33 6.87
N PRO A 193 24.79 -4.27 8.14
CA PRO A 193 25.34 -5.05 9.26
C PRO A 193 25.41 -6.57 9.07
N TYR A 194 24.65 -7.15 8.14
CA TYR A 194 24.66 -8.59 7.85
C TYR A 194 25.75 -8.99 6.84
N GLY A 195 26.35 -8.03 6.13
CA GLY A 195 27.36 -8.30 5.10
C GLY A 195 26.84 -9.14 3.94
N ALA A 196 25.52 -9.14 3.71
CA ALA A 196 24.85 -9.87 2.65
C ALA A 196 23.70 -9.03 2.06
N PHE A 197 23.34 -9.30 0.81
CA PHE A 197 22.08 -8.80 0.26
C PHE A 197 20.93 -9.52 0.98
N VAL A 198 19.97 -8.77 1.50
CA VAL A 198 18.89 -9.31 2.34
C VAL A 198 17.54 -8.77 1.89
N THR A 199 16.48 -9.52 2.19
CA THR A 199 15.10 -9.06 2.02
C THR A 199 14.46 -9.02 3.40
N PRO A 200 14.03 -7.84 3.90
CA PRO A 200 13.17 -7.78 5.08
C PRO A 200 11.93 -8.69 4.93
N GLU A 201 11.33 -9.06 6.06
CA GLU A 201 10.25 -10.03 6.05
C GLU A 201 9.08 -9.59 5.17
N ILE A 202 8.69 -10.42 4.18
CA ILE A 202 7.67 -10.06 3.21
C ILE A 202 6.28 -10.21 3.82
N VAL A 203 5.50 -9.15 3.71
CA VAL A 203 4.09 -9.12 4.10
C VAL A 203 3.25 -8.68 2.92
N SER A 204 2.40 -9.58 2.44
CA SER A 204 1.57 -9.35 1.28
C SER A 204 0.31 -8.59 1.64
N TRP A 205 -0.07 -7.62 0.82
CA TRP A 205 -1.31 -6.85 0.90
C TRP A 205 -2.53 -7.77 1.04
N TYR A 206 -2.51 -8.94 0.41
CA TYR A 206 -3.61 -9.92 0.43
C TYR A 206 -3.73 -10.72 1.74
N GLN A 207 -2.68 -10.75 2.58
CA GLN A 207 -2.62 -11.57 3.80
C GLN A 207 -1.99 -10.83 5.00
N PHE A 208 -2.11 -9.50 5.00
CA PHE A 208 -1.46 -8.61 5.95
C PHE A 208 -2.10 -8.59 7.36
N TYR A 209 -1.62 -9.36 8.35
CA TYR A 209 -2.23 -9.46 9.69
C TYR A 209 -1.39 -8.82 10.79
N GLY A 210 -2.07 -8.23 11.79
CA GLY A 210 -1.46 -7.71 13.03
C GLY A 210 -1.93 -8.48 14.27
N ASP A 211 -1.48 -8.04 15.45
CA ASP A 211 -1.86 -8.63 16.73
C ASP A 211 -3.30 -8.25 17.08
N GLY A 212 -4.23 -9.16 16.77
CA GLY A 212 -5.68 -8.92 16.95
C GLY A 212 -6.29 -8.01 15.88
N LEU A 213 -5.59 -7.81 14.76
CA LEU A 213 -6.07 -7.04 13.61
C LEU A 213 -6.07 -7.91 12.36
N ASP A 214 -7.19 -7.96 11.67
CA ASP A 214 -7.35 -8.70 10.43
C ASP A 214 -6.72 -7.97 9.22
N ASN A 215 -6.75 -8.62 8.06
CA ASN A 215 -6.21 -8.06 6.82
C ASN A 215 -6.86 -6.74 6.41
N ARG A 216 -8.17 -6.63 6.57
CA ARG A 216 -8.93 -5.44 6.18
C ARG A 216 -8.55 -4.27 7.07
N GLU A 217 -8.47 -4.48 8.38
CA GLU A 217 -8.14 -3.45 9.37
C GLU A 217 -6.71 -2.92 9.15
N MET A 218 -5.75 -3.82 8.96
CA MET A 218 -4.36 -3.45 8.71
C MET A 218 -4.20 -2.67 7.40
N ARG A 219 -4.88 -3.10 6.31
CA ARG A 219 -4.87 -2.36 5.04
C ARG A 219 -5.57 -1.00 5.15
N ASN A 220 -6.69 -0.91 5.84
CA ASN A 220 -7.40 0.35 6.03
C ASN A 220 -6.54 1.37 6.79
N ARG A 221 -5.79 0.92 7.81
CA ARG A 221 -4.80 1.74 8.53
C ARG A 221 -3.67 2.20 7.60
N LEU A 222 -3.05 1.26 6.87
CA LEU A 222 -1.97 1.60 5.95
C LEU A 222 -2.41 2.54 4.84
N ASN A 223 -3.64 2.42 4.30
CA ASN A 223 -4.17 3.40 3.35
C ASN A 223 -4.34 4.77 4.03
N GLY A 224 -4.93 4.83 5.22
CA GLY A 224 -5.28 6.10 5.87
C GLY A 224 -4.12 6.88 6.53
N PHE A 225 -2.94 6.31 6.69
CA PHE A 225 -1.81 7.00 7.32
C PHE A 225 -1.24 8.15 6.49
N ASP A 226 -0.77 9.21 7.15
CA ASP A 226 -0.12 10.34 6.50
C ASP A 226 1.40 10.26 6.73
N TYR A 227 2.15 9.81 5.72
CA TYR A 227 3.62 9.78 5.74
C TYR A 227 4.25 11.08 5.20
N GLY A 228 3.50 12.18 5.19
CA GLY A 228 3.98 13.49 4.75
C GLY A 228 4.36 13.49 3.28
N SER A 229 5.66 13.63 3.00
CA SER A 229 6.18 13.67 1.63
C SER A 229 6.39 12.28 1.01
N ALA A 230 6.46 11.23 1.84
CA ALA A 230 6.66 9.87 1.38
C ALA A 230 5.33 9.22 0.97
N ASN A 231 5.33 8.49 -0.14
CA ASN A 231 4.13 7.85 -0.69
C ASN A 231 4.26 6.32 -0.63
N LEU A 232 3.33 5.64 0.01
CA LEU A 232 3.27 4.17 0.02
C LEU A 232 2.72 3.67 -1.34
N PRO A 233 3.54 3.02 -2.19
CA PRO A 233 3.18 2.69 -3.57
C PRO A 233 2.13 1.57 -3.69
N VAL A 234 1.94 0.77 -2.64
CA VAL A 234 1.01 -0.36 -2.64
C VAL A 234 -0.41 0.02 -2.18
N ARG A 235 -0.67 1.29 -1.84
CA ARG A 235 -2.02 1.76 -1.48
C ARG A 235 -2.98 1.68 -2.64
N ASN A 236 -4.27 1.61 -2.32
CA ASN A 236 -5.34 1.51 -3.31
C ASN A 236 -5.34 2.68 -4.32
N SER A 237 -5.04 3.89 -3.86
CA SER A 237 -5.04 5.11 -4.66
C SER A 237 -3.88 5.22 -5.66
N SER A 238 -2.79 4.49 -5.44
CA SER A 238 -1.55 4.60 -6.23
C SER A 238 -1.20 3.33 -7.00
N PHE A 239 -1.45 2.16 -6.43
CA PHE A 239 -0.91 0.89 -6.93
C PHE A 239 -1.25 0.62 -8.40
N LEU A 240 -2.53 0.63 -8.77
CA LEU A 240 -2.95 0.25 -10.13
C LEU A 240 -2.53 1.31 -11.17
N ARG A 241 -2.51 2.58 -10.79
CA ARG A 241 -2.01 3.68 -11.63
C ARG A 241 -0.53 3.48 -11.92
N ASP A 242 0.28 3.31 -10.88
CA ASP A 242 1.73 3.30 -11.00
C ASP A 242 2.20 2.01 -11.69
N ILE A 243 1.59 0.86 -11.39
CA ILE A 243 1.94 -0.39 -12.07
C ILE A 243 1.57 -0.36 -13.56
N ASN A 244 0.47 0.28 -13.95
CA ASN A 244 0.16 0.45 -15.38
C ASN A 244 1.07 1.49 -16.03
N ARG A 245 1.36 2.61 -15.35
CA ARG A 245 2.23 3.68 -15.87
C ARG A 245 3.63 3.17 -16.21
N TYR A 246 4.20 2.31 -15.36
CA TYR A 246 5.61 1.88 -15.47
C TYR A 246 5.80 0.47 -16.04
N ARG A 247 4.74 -0.16 -16.55
CA ARG A 247 4.82 -1.50 -17.15
C ARG A 247 5.82 -1.54 -18.31
N PRO A 248 6.58 -2.65 -18.48
CA PRO A 248 7.49 -2.81 -19.62
C PRO A 248 6.76 -2.72 -20.95
N SER A 249 7.48 -2.28 -21.99
CA SER A 249 6.93 -2.28 -23.35
C SER A 249 6.49 -3.70 -23.74
N GLY A 250 5.28 -3.83 -24.28
CA GLY A 250 4.68 -5.11 -24.63
C GLY A 250 3.93 -5.81 -23.51
N TYR A 251 3.97 -5.31 -22.27
CA TYR A 251 3.06 -5.78 -21.23
C TYR A 251 1.63 -5.25 -21.47
N PRO A 252 0.61 -6.12 -21.39
CA PRO A 252 -0.78 -5.68 -21.39
C PRO A 252 -1.07 -4.79 -20.18
N GLU A 253 -2.08 -3.94 -20.32
CA GLU A 253 -2.64 -3.23 -19.19
C GLU A 253 -3.29 -4.22 -18.21
N VAL A 254 -3.10 -3.98 -16.93
CA VAL A 254 -3.64 -4.79 -15.84
C VAL A 254 -4.83 -4.07 -15.21
N ASN A 255 -5.85 -4.83 -14.86
CA ASN A 255 -6.96 -4.35 -14.04
C ASN A 255 -7.00 -5.18 -12.75
N GLU A 256 -7.08 -4.48 -11.62
CA GLU A 256 -7.42 -5.13 -10.36
C GLU A 256 -8.94 -5.04 -10.17
N TYR A 257 -9.58 -6.19 -9.99
CA TYR A 257 -11.01 -6.26 -9.72
C TYR A 257 -11.22 -6.60 -8.26
N VAL A 258 -11.92 -5.73 -7.54
CA VAL A 258 -12.17 -5.86 -6.10
C VAL A 258 -13.65 -5.76 -5.81
N GLN A 259 -14.10 -6.39 -4.73
CA GLN A 259 -15.38 -6.06 -4.12
C GLN A 259 -15.23 -4.77 -3.30
N LEU A 260 -16.19 -3.86 -3.44
CA LEU A 260 -16.28 -2.67 -2.59
C LEU A 260 -17.24 -3.00 -1.44
N VAL A 261 -16.68 -3.23 -0.25
CA VAL A 261 -17.43 -3.65 0.95
C VAL A 261 -17.67 -2.47 1.86
N ASN A 262 -18.93 -2.17 2.16
CA ASN A 262 -19.30 -1.10 3.07
C ASN A 262 -18.87 -1.40 4.50
N ASN A 263 -18.28 -0.40 5.19
CA ASN A 263 -17.77 -0.59 6.55
C ASN A 263 -18.85 -0.59 7.65
N ALA A 264 -20.09 -0.17 7.35
CA ALA A 264 -21.20 -0.25 8.31
C ALA A 264 -22.00 -1.55 8.21
N SER A 265 -22.12 -2.13 7.01
CA SER A 265 -23.02 -3.26 6.76
C SER A 265 -22.29 -4.58 6.43
N ASP A 266 -21.00 -4.53 6.09
CA ASP A 266 -20.24 -5.65 5.52
C ASP A 266 -20.85 -6.22 4.21
N LEU A 267 -21.67 -5.43 3.53
CA LEU A 267 -22.27 -5.75 2.24
C LEU A 267 -21.47 -5.14 1.10
N CYS A 268 -21.59 -5.77 -0.06
CA CYS A 268 -20.88 -5.39 -1.28
C CYS A 268 -21.71 -4.45 -2.14
N LEU A 269 -21.03 -3.50 -2.80
CA LEU A 269 -21.59 -2.72 -3.91
C LEU A 269 -21.91 -3.68 -5.07
N ASP A 270 -23.20 -3.82 -5.37
CA ASP A 270 -23.75 -4.87 -6.23
C ASP A 270 -24.64 -4.27 -7.32
N ILE A 271 -24.48 -4.72 -8.57
CA ILE A 271 -25.41 -4.38 -9.65
C ILE A 271 -26.63 -5.28 -9.51
N THR A 272 -27.81 -4.67 -9.35
CA THR A 272 -29.05 -5.40 -9.08
C THR A 272 -29.30 -6.53 -10.07
N SER A 273 -29.33 -7.76 -9.56
CA SER A 273 -29.52 -9.01 -10.34
C SER A 273 -28.46 -9.25 -11.42
N GLY A 274 -27.34 -8.53 -11.42
CA GLY A 274 -26.32 -8.59 -12.46
C GLY A 274 -26.77 -8.10 -13.84
N THR A 275 -27.84 -7.31 -13.90
CA THR A 275 -28.40 -6.81 -15.18
C THR A 275 -27.47 -5.75 -15.78
N MET A 276 -26.96 -5.98 -17.00
CA MET A 276 -26.08 -5.04 -17.70
C MET A 276 -26.88 -4.15 -18.66
N GLU A 277 -27.73 -3.29 -18.11
CA GLU A 277 -28.50 -2.29 -18.84
C GLU A 277 -28.29 -0.90 -18.22
N SER A 278 -28.17 0.13 -19.05
CA SER A 278 -28.00 1.51 -18.57
C SER A 278 -29.18 1.92 -17.71
N GLY A 279 -28.91 2.43 -16.51
CA GLY A 279 -29.93 2.75 -15.51
C GLY A 279 -30.22 1.62 -14.52
N THR A 280 -29.56 0.46 -14.64
CA THR A 280 -29.68 -0.59 -13.61
C THR A 280 -29.14 -0.08 -12.28
N ASP A 281 -29.94 -0.30 -11.24
CA ASP A 281 -29.67 0.15 -9.87
C ASP A 281 -28.46 -0.56 -9.26
N VAL A 282 -27.68 0.19 -8.47
CA VAL A 282 -26.58 -0.33 -7.67
C VAL A 282 -26.96 -0.24 -6.19
N HIS A 283 -27.05 -1.40 -5.55
CA HIS A 283 -27.48 -1.56 -4.15
C HIS A 283 -26.40 -2.25 -3.31
N GLN A 284 -26.70 -2.49 -2.04
CA GLN A 284 -25.88 -3.31 -1.17
C GLN A 284 -26.40 -4.75 -1.14
N TRP A 285 -25.54 -5.75 -1.36
CA TRP A 285 -25.94 -7.15 -1.24
C TRP A 285 -24.88 -8.01 -0.55
N TYR A 286 -25.27 -9.22 -0.13
CA TYR A 286 -24.33 -10.18 0.44
C TYR A 286 -23.15 -10.42 -0.51
N CYS A 287 -21.95 -10.24 0.00
CA CYS A 287 -20.72 -10.50 -0.73
C CYS A 287 -20.64 -11.99 -1.10
N ASN A 288 -20.67 -12.29 -2.39
CA ASN A 288 -20.66 -13.65 -2.92
C ASN A 288 -19.63 -13.88 -4.03
N GLY A 289 -18.83 -12.86 -4.37
CA GLY A 289 -17.73 -12.95 -5.31
C GLY A 289 -18.14 -12.96 -6.79
N SER A 290 -19.42 -12.75 -7.09
CA SER A 290 -19.94 -12.66 -8.46
C SER A 290 -19.33 -11.47 -9.22
N ASN A 291 -19.28 -11.58 -10.55
CA ASN A 291 -18.67 -10.54 -11.38
C ASN A 291 -19.36 -9.17 -11.27
N TRP A 292 -20.67 -9.14 -10.99
CA TRP A 292 -21.41 -7.89 -10.81
C TRP A 292 -21.25 -7.24 -9.42
N GLN A 293 -20.42 -7.82 -8.54
CA GLN A 293 -19.96 -7.20 -7.29
C GLN A 293 -18.50 -6.76 -7.35
N LYS A 294 -17.84 -6.98 -8.49
CA LYS A 294 -16.42 -6.75 -8.67
C LYS A 294 -16.22 -5.56 -9.59
N TRP A 295 -15.35 -4.66 -9.17
CA TRP A 295 -15.15 -3.36 -9.79
C TRP A 295 -13.66 -3.12 -10.00
N SER A 296 -13.29 -2.54 -11.13
CA SER A 296 -11.96 -1.97 -11.34
C SER A 296 -12.02 -0.46 -11.23
N TYR A 297 -10.92 0.17 -10.83
CA TYR A 297 -10.80 1.62 -10.77
C TYR A 297 -9.63 2.12 -11.59
N ASP A 298 -9.89 3.02 -12.51
CA ASP A 298 -8.86 3.77 -13.21
C ASP A 298 -8.66 5.11 -12.52
N ALA A 299 -7.49 5.34 -11.93
CA ALA A 299 -7.18 6.57 -11.20
C ALA A 299 -6.87 7.76 -12.14
N ASP A 300 -6.58 7.54 -13.41
CA ASP A 300 -6.35 8.64 -14.37
C ASP A 300 -7.71 9.17 -14.83
N THR A 301 -8.60 8.29 -15.29
CA THR A 301 -9.94 8.70 -15.73
C THR A 301 -10.89 8.94 -14.55
N GLY A 302 -10.77 8.19 -13.46
CA GLY A 302 -11.71 8.20 -12.33
C GLY A 302 -12.89 7.25 -12.52
N GLU A 303 -12.87 6.40 -13.54
CA GLU A 303 -13.96 5.46 -13.82
C GLU A 303 -13.88 4.25 -12.88
N ILE A 304 -15.03 3.87 -12.33
CA ILE A 304 -15.22 2.59 -11.64
C ILE A 304 -16.00 1.70 -12.59
N ARG A 305 -15.37 0.65 -13.12
CA ARG A 305 -15.92 -0.21 -14.18
C ARG A 305 -16.32 -1.58 -13.65
N SER A 306 -17.42 -2.11 -14.15
CA SER A 306 -17.89 -3.44 -13.77
C SER A 306 -16.96 -4.53 -14.31
N LYS A 307 -16.68 -5.55 -13.50
CA LYS A 307 -16.04 -6.78 -13.99
C LYS A 307 -16.98 -7.59 -14.89
N HIS A 308 -18.29 -7.46 -14.69
CA HIS A 308 -19.25 -8.24 -15.47
C HIS A 308 -19.25 -7.83 -16.94
N ASP A 309 -19.16 -6.53 -17.21
CA ASP A 309 -18.93 -5.94 -18.52
C ASP A 309 -18.20 -4.59 -18.33
N SER A 310 -16.98 -4.49 -18.85
CA SER A 310 -16.13 -3.30 -18.69
C SER A 310 -16.60 -2.08 -19.46
N ASP A 311 -17.59 -2.22 -20.34
CA ASP A 311 -18.23 -1.11 -21.05
C ASP A 311 -19.24 -0.36 -20.17
N TYR A 312 -19.50 -0.84 -18.95
CA TYR A 312 -20.38 -0.19 -17.97
C TYR A 312 -19.59 0.38 -16.78
N CYS A 313 -19.91 1.63 -16.47
CA CYS A 313 -19.32 2.43 -15.41
C CYS A 313 -20.34 2.69 -14.31
N LEU A 314 -19.85 2.82 -13.07
CA LEU A 314 -20.62 3.39 -11.97
C LEU A 314 -20.97 4.85 -12.29
N ASP A 315 -22.19 5.24 -11.96
CA ASP A 315 -22.77 6.51 -12.39
C ASP A 315 -23.69 7.04 -11.28
N ASN A 316 -23.62 8.35 -10.97
CA ASN A 316 -24.50 8.96 -9.97
C ASN A 316 -25.82 9.53 -10.55
N GLY A 317 -26.17 9.17 -11.78
CA GLY A 317 -27.39 9.61 -12.45
C GLY A 317 -27.40 11.10 -12.81
N GLY A 318 -26.25 11.76 -12.81
CA GLY A 318 -26.14 13.19 -13.13
C GLY A 318 -26.52 14.14 -11.99
N VAL A 319 -26.66 13.65 -10.76
CA VAL A 319 -27.07 14.46 -9.59
C VAL A 319 -25.87 14.71 -8.67
N PHE A 320 -25.40 15.95 -8.59
CA PHE A 320 -24.21 16.34 -7.80
C PHE A 320 -24.54 16.89 -6.40
N GLU A 321 -25.70 16.56 -5.88
CA GLU A 321 -26.20 16.94 -4.57
C GLU A 321 -26.58 15.70 -3.76
N ASN A 322 -26.95 15.89 -2.49
CA ASN A 322 -27.39 14.80 -1.63
C ASN A 322 -28.60 14.05 -2.23
N GLY A 323 -28.55 12.72 -2.20
CA GLY A 323 -29.68 11.89 -2.64
C GLY A 323 -29.57 11.37 -4.08
N ALA A 324 -28.41 11.51 -4.74
CA ALA A 324 -28.18 10.88 -6.03
C ALA A 324 -28.29 9.35 -5.91
N ASN A 325 -28.96 8.71 -6.85
CA ASN A 325 -29.03 7.25 -6.91
C ASN A 325 -27.83 6.71 -7.68
N LEU A 326 -27.13 5.70 -7.17
CA LEU A 326 -26.09 5.03 -7.96
C LEU A 326 -26.72 4.02 -8.92
N ILE A 327 -26.27 4.08 -10.16
CA ILE A 327 -26.64 3.18 -11.24
C ILE A 327 -25.38 2.74 -11.98
N ILE A 328 -25.52 1.77 -12.87
CA ILE A 328 -24.57 1.60 -13.96
C ILE A 328 -25.07 2.27 -15.23
N TRP A 329 -24.13 2.76 -16.04
CA TRP A 329 -24.42 3.27 -17.37
C TRP A 329 -23.26 2.96 -18.30
N ALA A 330 -23.52 2.88 -19.61
CA ALA A 330 -22.46 2.76 -20.60
C ALA A 330 -21.40 3.85 -20.39
N CYS A 331 -20.13 3.46 -20.30
CA CYS A 331 -19.04 4.40 -20.06
C CYS A 331 -19.02 5.45 -21.17
N ASN A 332 -19.17 6.72 -20.80
CA ASN A 332 -19.29 7.84 -21.74
C ASN A 332 -18.33 8.99 -21.43
N GLY A 333 -17.63 8.91 -20.31
CA GLY A 333 -16.59 9.84 -19.92
C GLY A 333 -17.07 11.11 -19.22
N ASN A 334 -18.36 11.21 -18.92
CA ASN A 334 -18.93 12.40 -18.29
C ASN A 334 -18.61 12.48 -16.78
N ASP A 335 -18.72 13.68 -16.22
CA ASP A 335 -18.42 13.98 -14.81
C ASP A 335 -19.21 13.16 -13.78
N HIS A 336 -20.38 12.63 -14.15
CA HIS A 336 -21.20 11.76 -13.30
C HIS A 336 -20.68 10.32 -13.20
N GLN A 337 -19.64 9.96 -13.97
CA GLN A 337 -18.96 8.67 -13.96
C GLN A 337 -17.50 8.77 -13.48
N ARG A 338 -17.21 9.82 -12.69
CA ARG A 338 -15.84 10.22 -12.35
C ARG A 338 -15.71 10.32 -10.84
N PHE A 339 -14.92 9.42 -10.27
CA PHE A 339 -14.73 9.27 -8.83
C PHE A 339 -13.27 9.38 -8.41
N THR A 340 -13.06 9.77 -7.16
CA THR A 340 -11.79 9.75 -6.45
C THR A 340 -11.89 8.74 -5.32
N LEU A 341 -11.03 7.73 -5.33
CA LEU A 341 -10.86 6.83 -4.20
C LEU A 341 -9.90 7.46 -3.20
N ASN A 342 -10.43 7.85 -2.04
CA ASN A 342 -9.64 8.46 -0.98
C ASN A 342 -9.06 7.40 -0.06
N ASP A 343 -7.88 7.69 0.48
CA ASP A 343 -7.13 6.82 1.38
C ASP A 343 -7.90 6.48 2.68
N ASN A 344 -8.86 7.31 3.08
CA ASN A 344 -9.74 7.05 4.22
C ASN A 344 -10.88 6.06 3.91
N GLY A 345 -11.01 5.59 2.66
CA GLY A 345 -12.04 4.68 2.19
C GLY A 345 -13.29 5.35 1.61
N SER A 346 -13.38 6.69 1.58
CA SER A 346 -14.48 7.36 0.89
C SER A 346 -14.27 7.35 -0.63
N ILE A 347 -15.38 7.27 -1.38
CA ILE A 347 -15.40 7.31 -2.83
C ILE A 347 -16.15 8.57 -3.23
N ALA A 348 -15.40 9.64 -3.58
CA ALA A 348 -15.96 10.96 -3.81
C ALA A 348 -16.21 11.22 -5.30
N MET A 349 -17.25 11.98 -5.66
CA MET A 349 -17.42 12.50 -7.02
C MET A 349 -16.28 13.49 -7.34
N ARG A 350 -15.62 13.37 -8.50
CA ARG A 350 -14.56 14.32 -8.91
C ARG A 350 -15.11 15.74 -9.07
N ALA A 351 -16.27 15.88 -9.70
CA ALA A 351 -16.91 17.17 -9.94
C ALA A 351 -17.61 17.74 -8.69
N ALA A 352 -17.76 16.96 -7.61
CA ALA A 352 -18.37 17.37 -6.35
C ALA A 352 -17.72 16.62 -5.18
N ALA A 353 -16.47 16.95 -4.84
CA ALA A 353 -15.64 16.17 -3.92
C ALA A 353 -16.20 15.99 -2.49
N GLN A 354 -17.22 16.77 -2.10
CA GLN A 354 -17.93 16.58 -0.84
C GLN A 354 -19.01 15.49 -0.91
N GLN A 355 -19.44 15.08 -2.10
CA GLN A 355 -20.42 14.02 -2.30
C GLN A 355 -19.69 12.68 -2.42
N VAL A 356 -19.93 11.78 -1.46
CA VAL A 356 -19.31 10.45 -1.40
C VAL A 356 -20.37 9.36 -1.50
N ILE A 357 -19.96 8.19 -1.99
CA ILE A 357 -20.82 6.99 -2.02
C ILE A 357 -21.23 6.60 -0.60
N ASP A 358 -22.54 6.51 -0.37
CA ASP A 358 -23.19 6.32 0.92
C ASP A 358 -24.17 5.15 0.83
N GLY A 359 -24.01 4.17 1.71
CA GLY A 359 -25.01 3.12 1.92
C GLY A 359 -26.13 3.62 2.84
N TYR A 360 -27.36 3.71 2.33
CA TYR A 360 -28.50 4.29 3.08
C TYR A 360 -29.09 3.38 4.16
N GLY A 361 -28.54 2.18 4.32
CA GLY A 361 -28.93 1.22 5.34
C GLY A 361 -27.92 0.09 5.49
N THR A 362 -28.29 -0.94 6.25
CA THR A 362 -27.39 -2.05 6.63
C THR A 362 -27.95 -3.44 6.29
N TYR A 363 -29.10 -3.50 5.61
CA TYR A 363 -29.72 -4.73 5.16
C TYR A 363 -29.44 -4.98 3.67
N PRO A 364 -29.39 -6.25 3.23
CA PRO A 364 -29.32 -6.57 1.82
C PRO A 364 -30.51 -5.98 1.05
N GLY A 365 -30.22 -5.34 -0.07
CA GLY A 365 -31.19 -4.61 -0.90
C GLY A 365 -31.35 -3.14 -0.50
N ASP A 366 -30.72 -2.70 0.60
CA ASP A 366 -30.67 -1.27 0.91
C ASP A 366 -29.89 -0.53 -0.18
N ASN A 367 -30.44 0.61 -0.58
CA ASN A 367 -29.94 1.39 -1.69
C ASN A 367 -28.55 2.01 -1.41
N VAL A 368 -27.83 2.34 -2.48
CA VAL A 368 -26.60 3.11 -2.44
C VAL A 368 -26.79 4.40 -3.24
N GLY A 369 -26.38 5.51 -2.66
CA GLY A 369 -26.42 6.81 -3.33
C GLY A 369 -25.18 7.63 -3.05
N THR A 370 -25.26 8.93 -3.34
CA THR A 370 -24.26 9.88 -2.84
C THR A 370 -24.84 10.81 -1.79
N TRP A 371 -23.99 11.20 -0.84
CA TRP A 371 -24.33 12.15 0.21
C TRP A 371 -23.09 12.94 0.63
N SER A 372 -23.30 14.09 1.25
CA SER A 372 -22.22 14.92 1.82
C SER A 372 -21.36 14.08 2.78
N ASP A 373 -20.03 14.09 2.63
CA ASP A 373 -19.12 13.36 3.50
C ASP A 373 -19.17 13.93 4.92
N TRP A 374 -19.64 13.11 5.86
CA TRP A 374 -19.70 13.44 7.28
C TRP A 374 -18.85 12.50 8.13
N GLY A 375 -18.09 11.60 7.49
CA GLY A 375 -17.18 10.68 8.19
C GLY A 375 -17.81 9.36 8.65
N GLY A 376 -19.04 9.06 8.21
CA GLY A 376 -19.76 7.84 8.62
C GLY A 376 -19.12 6.56 8.10
N SER A 377 -19.20 5.46 8.85
CA SER A 377 -18.72 4.14 8.38
C SER A 377 -19.50 3.63 7.17
N ASN A 378 -20.77 4.05 7.01
CA ASN A 378 -21.59 3.77 5.83
C ASN A 378 -21.13 4.52 4.57
N GLN A 379 -20.20 5.48 4.72
CA GLN A 379 -19.56 6.21 3.62
C GLN A 379 -18.12 5.73 3.37
N ARG A 380 -17.70 4.64 4.01
CA ARG A 380 -16.36 4.05 3.86
C ARG A 380 -16.49 2.67 3.23
N TRP A 381 -15.73 2.47 2.16
CA TRP A 381 -15.76 1.27 1.35
C TRP A 381 -14.36 0.65 1.33
N THR A 382 -14.27 -0.57 1.85
CA THR A 382 -13.04 -1.38 1.79
C THR A 382 -12.98 -2.09 0.45
N MET A 383 -11.86 -1.96 -0.25
CA MET A 383 -11.55 -2.82 -1.41
C MET A 383 -11.14 -4.20 -0.93
N VAL A 384 -11.84 -5.25 -1.32
CA VAL A 384 -11.52 -6.64 -1.00
C VAL A 384 -11.21 -7.38 -2.32
N PRO A 385 -9.97 -7.86 -2.50
CA PRO A 385 -9.55 -8.60 -3.71
C PRO A 385 -10.36 -9.86 -4.03
#